data_AF-A0A8H6EBB0-F1
#
_entry.id   AF-A0A8H6EBB0-F1
#
_cell.length_a   1.000
_cell.length_b   1.000
_cell.length_c   1.000
_cell.angle_alpha   90.00
_cell.angle_beta   90.00
_cell.angle_gamma   90.00
#
_symmetry.space_group_name_H-M   'P 1'
#
loop_
_entity.id
_entity.type
_entity.pdbx_description
1 polymer ?
#
loop_
_entity_poly.entity_id
_entity_poly.type
_entity_poly.pdbx_seq_one_letter_code
_entity_poly.pdbx_strand_id
1 'polypeptide(L)'
;MFTFRVTLWAVLALSSAVCYSTAGNNDQFSSDIDPGTFQSPSAVIRPRFRYWLPDPSVDERVVRDDIKSAADVGAGGVEYLPWYNAGGFLGPASPPRGRLGQAALEAHRDAGMVMDFAIGPNQGQGVPAAPTDEGLQWDLIPFSRPVPANGTFDGIIPGWGIGDLLALISAEVVERTENSTASSTAQVPHTRLVLQESSLADRTADVSASGHISVTYPTSHRQRTYWLFAFYQRVTHAQSLIFTSNQTNTVVENGAYMVDHFSARGAETVIDFWEKYVLNENVKSLLAEVRKLCIEIESNISWSKSLPGLFEQKHGYSLIQYLPLIMLGNNNIGIQSAEPGAIQCVLDTPDEGVRYVIDFRDALVEGYSQYLQRLTEWVMIDLNLQMSAQPAYNLPMDMEATVPLVNAPESYCGLLTAPLDYNAPKMDISPYLQTGLNEIVIVVPTIMWNYIRSIFDRIMMAGYPPLISITNPGHLPEPVDTGLNGTVHVVPYVKWQATL
;
A
#
# COMPACT_ATOMS: atom_id res chain seq x y z
N MET A 1 24.97 -27.46 8.68
CA MET A 1 26.01 -26.43 8.88
C MET A 1 27.36 -27.09 8.62
N PHE A 2 28.02 -26.78 7.50
CA PHE A 2 29.42 -27.16 7.28
C PHE A 2 30.26 -25.91 7.54
N THR A 3 31.04 -25.95 8.60
CA THR A 3 31.94 -24.86 9.00
C THR A 3 33.35 -25.31 8.65
N PHE A 4 34.01 -24.64 7.69
CA PHE A 4 35.43 -24.86 7.44
C PHE A 4 36.25 -23.88 8.29
N ARG A 5 37.09 -24.42 9.18
CA ARG A 5 38.06 -23.66 9.97
C ARG A 5 39.47 -23.96 9.47
N VAL A 6 40.21 -22.93 9.10
CA VAL A 6 41.67 -22.99 9.00
C VAL A 6 42.23 -22.01 10.03
N THR A 7 43.12 -22.50 10.90
CA THR A 7 43.67 -21.74 12.01
C THR A 7 45.14 -21.47 11.72
N LEU A 8 45.58 -20.22 11.78
CA LEU A 8 46.98 -19.87 11.99
C LEU A 8 47.08 -18.82 13.10
N TRP A 9 48.03 -19.04 14.00
CA TRP A 9 48.26 -18.24 15.20
C TRP A 9 49.08 -16.98 14.92
N ALA A 10 48.65 -15.84 15.46
CA ALA A 10 49.53 -14.78 15.97
C ALA A 10 48.76 -13.84 16.91
N VAL A 11 49.47 -13.31 17.91
CA VAL A 11 49.01 -12.65 19.13
C VAL A 11 49.18 -11.12 19.04
N LEU A 12 48.44 -10.38 19.88
CA LEU A 12 48.52 -8.95 20.29
C LEU A 12 47.69 -7.95 19.45
N ALA A 13 47.00 -6.94 20.01
CA ALA A 13 46.84 -6.46 21.40
C ALA A 13 45.49 -5.71 21.53
N LEU A 14 44.89 -5.74 22.72
CA LEU A 14 43.69 -4.98 23.06
C LEU A 14 43.98 -3.48 23.19
N SER A 15 43.14 -2.65 22.56
CA SER A 15 42.80 -1.31 23.05
C SER A 15 41.27 -1.23 23.19
N SER A 16 40.82 -1.21 24.43
CA SER A 16 39.41 -1.03 24.80
C SER A 16 39.03 0.44 24.69
N ALA A 17 38.13 0.75 23.76
CA ALA A 17 37.30 1.95 23.82
C ALA A 17 35.87 1.51 24.15
N VAL A 18 35.40 1.91 25.32
CA VAL A 18 34.01 1.73 25.74
C VAL A 18 33.18 2.75 24.98
N CYS A 19 32.44 2.30 23.96
CA CYS A 19 31.32 3.06 23.39
C CYS A 19 30.04 2.62 24.11
N TYR A 20 29.32 3.58 24.67
CA TYR A 20 27.93 3.40 25.09
C TYR A 20 27.08 3.19 23.83
N SER A 21 26.56 1.99 23.62
CA SER A 21 25.57 1.72 22.58
C SER A 21 24.17 2.00 23.12
N THR A 22 23.54 3.07 22.65
CA THR A 22 22.08 3.14 22.62
C THR A 22 21.61 2.17 21.55
N ALA A 23 20.75 1.21 21.91
CA ALA A 23 20.15 0.28 20.96
C ALA A 23 19.35 1.07 19.92
N GLY A 24 19.86 1.15 18.70
CA GLY A 24 19.14 1.74 17.58
C GLY A 24 17.95 0.89 17.15
N ASN A 25 16.96 1.60 16.67
CA ASN A 25 15.64 1.18 16.27
C ASN A 25 15.57 1.02 14.75
N ASN A 26 16.63 0.53 14.10
CA ASN A 26 16.64 0.22 12.67
C ASN A 26 16.82 -1.29 12.44
N ASP A 27 15.81 -1.97 11.90
CA ASP A 27 15.86 -3.42 11.70
C ASP A 27 16.32 -3.85 10.29
N GLN A 28 16.63 -2.90 9.41
CA GLN A 28 17.29 -3.17 8.14
C GLN A 28 18.75 -3.53 8.37
N PHE A 29 19.07 -4.79 8.69
CA PHE A 29 20.44 -5.32 8.88
C PHE A 29 21.44 -4.26 9.42
N SER A 30 21.03 -3.52 10.44
CA SER A 30 21.83 -2.46 11.05
C SER A 30 22.49 -3.01 12.30
N SER A 31 23.50 -2.32 12.82
CA SER A 31 24.35 -2.75 13.93
C SER A 31 23.64 -2.98 15.27
N ASP A 32 22.35 -2.67 15.35
CA ASP A 32 21.67 -2.42 16.63
C ASP A 32 20.59 -3.47 16.99
N ILE A 33 20.29 -4.41 16.10
CA ILE A 33 19.47 -5.59 16.42
C ILE A 33 20.38 -6.66 17.03
N ASP A 34 19.97 -7.29 18.14
CA ASP A 34 20.57 -8.55 18.57
C ASP A 34 19.87 -9.72 17.84
N PRO A 35 20.48 -10.30 16.78
CA PRO A 35 19.90 -11.44 16.08
C PRO A 35 19.96 -12.73 16.93
N GLY A 36 20.59 -12.70 18.11
CA GLY A 36 20.92 -13.88 18.87
C GLY A 36 22.01 -14.70 18.18
N THR A 37 21.90 -16.02 18.27
CA THR A 37 22.87 -16.95 17.66
C THR A 37 22.19 -17.87 16.67
N PHE A 38 22.98 -18.55 15.82
CA PHE A 38 22.42 -19.55 14.91
C PHE A 38 21.67 -20.68 15.65
N GLN A 39 22.14 -21.09 16.82
CA GLN A 39 21.51 -22.12 17.65
C GLN A 39 20.30 -21.61 18.44
N SER A 40 20.27 -20.31 18.75
CA SER A 40 19.21 -19.67 19.51
C SER A 40 18.94 -18.28 18.88
N PRO A 41 18.25 -18.23 17.74
CA PRO A 41 17.94 -16.98 17.07
C PRO A 41 17.01 -16.13 17.94
N SER A 42 17.18 -14.82 17.93
CA SER A 42 16.28 -13.88 18.61
C SER A 42 14.88 -13.91 17.98
N ALA A 43 13.85 -13.58 18.75
CA ALA A 43 12.46 -13.52 18.27
C ALA A 43 12.30 -12.55 17.10
N VAL A 44 13.10 -11.47 17.06
CA VAL A 44 13.07 -10.45 16.02
C VAL A 44 13.38 -11.00 14.61
N ILE A 45 14.20 -12.04 14.51
CA ILE A 45 14.62 -12.66 13.23
C ILE A 45 13.88 -13.96 12.89
N ARG A 46 13.07 -14.49 13.83
CA ARG A 46 12.28 -15.71 13.59
C ARG A 46 11.04 -15.37 12.75
N PRO A 47 10.53 -16.33 11.96
CA PRO A 47 9.31 -16.12 11.18
C PRO A 47 8.13 -15.76 12.08
N ARG A 48 7.23 -14.95 11.54
CA ARG A 48 6.01 -14.50 12.20
C ARG A 48 4.79 -15.01 11.44
N PHE A 49 3.67 -15.15 12.13
CA PHE A 49 2.42 -15.57 11.51
C PHE A 49 1.39 -14.46 11.55
N ARG A 50 0.57 -14.36 10.51
CA ARG A 50 -0.59 -13.46 10.55
C ARG A 50 -1.72 -14.11 11.34
N TYR A 51 -2.16 -13.45 12.40
CA TYR A 51 -3.22 -13.91 13.30
C TYR A 51 -4.50 -13.11 13.05
N TRP A 52 -5.41 -13.71 12.29
CA TRP A 52 -6.65 -13.08 11.84
C TRP A 52 -7.69 -13.22 12.94
N LEU A 53 -7.95 -12.13 13.66
CA LEU A 53 -8.94 -12.14 14.73
C LEU A 53 -10.34 -11.94 14.11
N PRO A 54 -11.22 -12.96 14.18
CA PRO A 54 -12.46 -12.96 13.41
C PRO A 54 -13.53 -12.00 13.96
N ASP A 55 -13.51 -11.72 15.26
CA ASP A 55 -14.49 -10.87 15.94
C ASP A 55 -13.91 -10.33 17.26
N PRO A 56 -14.27 -9.12 17.71
CA PRO A 56 -13.73 -8.54 18.96
C PRO A 56 -14.35 -9.14 20.24
N SER A 57 -15.26 -10.12 20.14
CA SER A 57 -15.86 -10.84 21.26
C SER A 57 -15.16 -12.15 21.63
N VAL A 58 -14.09 -12.52 20.92
CA VAL A 58 -13.27 -13.70 21.21
C VAL A 58 -12.78 -13.66 22.67
N ASP A 59 -12.71 -14.83 23.32
CA ASP A 59 -12.22 -14.95 24.68
C ASP A 59 -10.73 -14.60 24.75
N GLU A 60 -10.38 -13.71 25.68
CA GLU A 60 -9.01 -13.29 25.95
C GLU A 60 -8.07 -14.47 26.20
N ARG A 61 -8.54 -15.51 26.91
CA ARG A 61 -7.72 -16.70 27.19
C ARG A 61 -7.32 -17.43 25.92
N VAL A 62 -8.22 -17.52 24.95
CA VAL A 62 -7.94 -18.18 23.66
C VAL A 62 -6.84 -17.43 22.92
N VAL A 63 -6.91 -16.10 22.86
CA VAL A 63 -5.86 -15.28 22.23
C VAL A 63 -4.50 -15.50 22.90
N ARG A 64 -4.46 -15.54 24.23
CA ARG A 64 -3.22 -15.80 24.99
C ARG A 64 -2.67 -17.21 24.71
N ASP A 65 -3.54 -18.22 24.70
CA ASP A 65 -3.17 -19.61 24.45
C ASP A 65 -2.67 -19.82 22.99
N ASP A 66 -3.27 -19.12 22.02
CA ASP A 66 -2.83 -19.14 20.61
C ASP A 66 -1.45 -18.52 20.43
N ILE A 67 -1.20 -17.34 21.03
CA ILE A 67 0.11 -16.67 20.99
C ILE A 67 1.19 -17.55 21.63
N LYS A 68 0.89 -18.15 22.78
CA LYS A 68 1.80 -19.09 23.43
C LYS A 68 2.07 -20.32 22.56
N SER A 69 1.05 -20.86 21.90
CA SER A 69 1.21 -22.01 21.00
C SER A 69 2.10 -21.69 19.81
N ALA A 70 2.04 -20.46 19.27
CA ALA A 70 2.97 -19.99 18.26
C ALA A 70 4.42 -19.91 18.80
N ALA A 71 4.60 -19.46 20.04
CA ALA A 71 5.91 -19.46 20.70
C ALA A 71 6.50 -20.87 20.84
N ASP A 72 5.68 -21.83 21.27
CA ASP A 72 6.07 -23.22 21.53
C ASP A 72 6.57 -23.94 20.27
N VAL A 73 6.15 -23.50 19.07
CA VAL A 73 6.64 -24.00 17.77
C VAL A 73 7.77 -23.17 17.17
N GLY A 74 8.27 -22.16 17.90
CA GLY A 74 9.43 -21.36 17.52
C GLY A 74 9.14 -20.12 16.68
N ALA A 75 7.90 -19.61 16.66
CA ALA A 75 7.60 -18.32 16.04
C ALA A 75 8.34 -17.17 16.75
N GLY A 76 8.68 -16.12 15.98
CA GLY A 76 9.20 -14.87 16.51
C GLY A 76 8.11 -13.93 17.01
N GLY A 77 6.91 -14.04 16.43
CA GLY A 77 5.80 -13.13 16.67
C GLY A 77 4.54 -13.60 15.98
N VAL A 78 3.41 -12.97 16.31
CA VAL A 78 2.23 -12.96 15.44
C VAL A 78 1.82 -11.52 15.11
N GLU A 79 1.31 -11.32 13.90
CA GLU A 79 0.65 -10.08 13.47
C GLU A 79 -0.80 -10.14 13.94
N TYR A 80 -1.12 -9.41 15.01
CA TYR A 80 -2.48 -9.21 15.49
C TYR A 80 -3.25 -8.36 14.49
N LEU A 81 -4.12 -9.02 13.72
CA LEU A 81 -4.91 -8.38 12.67
C LEU A 81 -6.39 -8.38 13.10
N PRO A 82 -6.97 -7.22 13.48
CA PRO A 82 -8.36 -7.09 13.91
C PRO A 82 -9.31 -7.17 12.71
N TRP A 83 -9.38 -8.34 12.09
CA TRP A 83 -10.01 -8.56 10.79
C TRP A 83 -11.54 -8.41 10.82
N TYR A 84 -12.17 -8.81 11.92
CA TYR A 84 -13.57 -8.55 12.30
C TYR A 84 -14.56 -8.67 11.13
N ASN A 85 -14.96 -9.91 10.81
CA ASN A 85 -15.94 -10.22 9.78
C ASN A 85 -15.72 -9.53 8.40
N ALA A 86 -14.49 -9.33 7.95
CA ALA A 86 -14.07 -8.77 6.65
C ALA A 86 -14.37 -7.29 6.60
N GLY A 87 -14.05 -6.58 7.69
CA GLY A 87 -14.54 -5.23 7.84
C GLY A 87 -16.08 -5.13 7.85
N GLY A 88 -16.78 -6.23 8.16
CA GLY A 88 -18.24 -6.31 8.14
C GLY A 88 -18.87 -6.99 6.92
N PHE A 89 -18.10 -7.39 5.90
CA PHE A 89 -18.64 -8.08 4.72
C PHE A 89 -19.28 -9.45 5.03
N LEU A 90 -18.77 -10.19 6.03
CA LEU A 90 -19.40 -11.43 6.50
C LEU A 90 -20.54 -11.19 7.51
N GLY A 91 -20.83 -9.93 7.84
CA GLY A 91 -21.79 -9.49 8.83
C GLY A 91 -21.17 -8.49 9.81
N PRO A 92 -21.99 -7.65 10.48
CA PRO A 92 -21.47 -6.66 11.41
C PRO A 92 -20.69 -7.33 12.55
N ALA A 93 -19.57 -6.71 12.95
CA ALA A 93 -18.79 -7.19 14.09
C ALA A 93 -19.56 -7.00 15.41
N SER A 94 -19.33 -7.90 16.37
CA SER A 94 -19.90 -7.78 17.72
C SER A 94 -19.30 -6.58 18.47
N PRO A 95 -19.97 -6.06 19.51
CA PRO A 95 -19.38 -5.03 20.37
C PRO A 95 -18.11 -5.56 21.06
N PRO A 96 -17.01 -4.78 21.06
CA PRO A 96 -15.78 -5.18 21.74
C PRO A 96 -16.05 -5.38 23.23
N ARG A 97 -15.64 -6.54 23.76
CA ARG A 97 -15.94 -6.93 25.15
C ARG A 97 -14.82 -6.65 26.15
N GLY A 98 -13.66 -6.16 25.72
CA GLY A 98 -12.54 -6.03 26.65
C GLY A 98 -11.25 -5.50 26.05
N ARG A 99 -10.14 -5.90 26.69
CA ARG A 99 -8.77 -5.39 26.46
C ARG A 99 -7.97 -6.32 25.54
N LEU A 100 -8.59 -6.89 24.50
CA LEU A 100 -7.97 -7.93 23.67
C LEU A 100 -6.60 -7.55 23.10
N GLY A 101 -6.46 -6.33 22.58
CA GLY A 101 -5.16 -5.84 22.10
C GLY A 101 -4.09 -5.80 23.20
N GLN A 102 -4.46 -5.36 24.41
CA GLN A 102 -3.54 -5.37 25.54
C GLN A 102 -3.23 -6.80 26.02
N ALA A 103 -4.20 -7.69 26.03
CA ALA A 103 -3.97 -9.09 26.39
C ALA A 103 -3.02 -9.78 25.41
N ALA A 104 -3.13 -9.46 24.12
CA ALA A 104 -2.19 -9.91 23.11
C ALA A 104 -0.78 -9.36 23.38
N LEU A 105 -0.63 -8.06 23.67
CA LEU A 105 0.67 -7.46 24.04
C LEU A 105 1.30 -8.17 25.25
N GLU A 106 0.52 -8.41 26.31
CA GLU A 106 0.99 -9.10 27.51
C GLU A 106 1.40 -10.55 27.21
N ALA A 107 0.64 -11.26 26.37
CA ALA A 107 0.98 -12.63 25.97
C ALA A 107 2.30 -12.71 25.17
N HIS A 108 2.54 -11.77 24.27
CA HIS A 108 3.80 -11.69 23.52
C HIS A 108 4.99 -11.46 24.44
N ARG A 109 4.88 -10.50 25.37
CA ARG A 109 5.89 -10.25 26.39
C ARG A 109 6.18 -11.52 27.21
N ASP A 110 5.14 -12.18 27.70
CA ASP A 110 5.28 -13.36 28.57
C ASP A 110 5.87 -14.56 27.80
N ALA A 111 5.66 -14.63 26.48
CA ALA A 111 6.22 -15.65 25.59
C ALA A 111 7.62 -15.30 25.04
N GLY A 112 8.13 -14.08 25.28
CA GLY A 112 9.39 -13.61 24.69
C GLY A 112 9.31 -13.45 23.16
N MET A 113 8.14 -13.07 22.65
CA MET A 113 7.86 -12.83 21.23
C MET A 113 7.69 -11.32 20.94
N VAL A 114 7.83 -10.94 19.67
CA VAL A 114 7.53 -9.60 19.12
C VAL A 114 6.08 -9.57 18.61
N MET A 115 5.37 -8.45 18.74
CA MET A 115 4.00 -8.32 18.26
C MET A 115 3.92 -7.37 17.07
N ASP A 116 3.49 -7.87 15.92
CA ASP A 116 3.07 -7.01 14.81
C ASP A 116 1.58 -6.69 14.96
N PHE A 117 1.11 -5.53 14.50
CA PHE A 117 -0.32 -5.24 14.47
C PHE A 117 -0.69 -4.21 13.42
N ALA A 118 -1.92 -4.30 12.91
CA ALA A 118 -2.48 -3.29 12.03
C ALA A 118 -2.84 -2.02 12.79
N ILE A 119 -2.49 -0.85 12.24
CA ILE A 119 -2.81 0.48 12.82
C ILE A 119 -4.30 0.82 12.82
N GLY A 120 -5.15 -0.07 12.32
CA GLY A 120 -6.60 0.05 12.33
C GLY A 120 -7.24 -1.32 12.15
N PRO A 121 -8.58 -1.43 12.29
CA PRO A 121 -9.26 -2.67 11.97
C PRO A 121 -9.03 -3.11 10.51
N ASN A 122 -9.29 -4.39 10.27
CA ASN A 122 -9.01 -5.07 9.01
C ASN A 122 -7.51 -5.00 8.66
N GLN A 123 -7.13 -4.45 7.51
CA GLN A 123 -5.73 -4.29 7.10
C GLN A 123 -5.12 -2.93 7.51
N GLY A 124 -5.88 -2.09 8.23
CA GLY A 124 -5.41 -0.79 8.74
C GLY A 124 -5.73 0.41 7.85
N GLN A 125 -6.64 0.28 6.88
CA GLN A 125 -7.00 1.34 5.93
C GLN A 125 -7.73 2.54 6.56
N GLY A 126 -8.10 2.44 7.83
CA GLY A 126 -9.01 3.39 8.42
C GLY A 126 -9.08 3.28 9.93
N VAL A 127 -9.68 4.29 10.53
CA VAL A 127 -9.93 4.38 11.97
C VAL A 127 -11.33 4.93 12.22
N PRO A 128 -11.90 4.70 13.40
CA PRO A 128 -13.07 5.46 13.81
C PRO A 128 -12.78 6.95 13.84
N ALA A 129 -13.59 7.72 13.11
CA ALA A 129 -13.42 9.16 12.93
C ALA A 129 -14.77 9.86 12.80
N ALA A 130 -14.79 11.19 12.96
CA ALA A 130 -15.98 11.97 12.68
C ALA A 130 -16.27 11.91 11.16
N PRO A 131 -17.53 11.72 10.71
CA PRO A 131 -17.86 11.70 9.28
C PRO A 131 -17.52 13.00 8.52
N THR A 132 -17.28 14.09 9.25
CA THR A 132 -16.89 15.40 8.71
C THR A 132 -15.38 15.64 8.72
N ASP A 133 -14.57 14.66 9.13
CA ASP A 133 -13.12 14.81 9.14
C ASP A 133 -12.60 14.87 7.69
N GLU A 134 -11.88 15.94 7.35
CA GLU A 134 -11.34 16.13 6.00
C GLU A 134 -10.20 15.16 5.66
N GLY A 135 -9.63 14.47 6.66
CA GLY A 135 -8.65 13.41 6.46
C GLY A 135 -9.24 12.04 6.14
N LEU A 136 -10.55 11.94 5.96
CA LEU A 136 -11.19 10.75 5.39
C LEU A 136 -10.93 10.63 3.89
N GLN A 137 -11.05 9.41 3.37
CA GLN A 137 -10.79 9.11 1.96
C GLN A 137 -11.67 9.97 1.04
N TRP A 138 -11.02 10.58 0.04
CA TRP A 138 -11.68 11.29 -1.05
C TRP A 138 -11.77 10.42 -2.30
N ASP A 139 -12.75 10.73 -3.13
CA ASP A 139 -12.92 10.12 -4.45
C ASP A 139 -13.21 11.19 -5.50
N LEU A 140 -12.80 10.92 -6.73
CA LEU A 140 -13.09 11.74 -7.89
C LEU A 140 -14.01 10.97 -8.82
N ILE A 141 -15.25 11.44 -8.96
CA ILE A 141 -16.33 10.74 -9.64
C ILE A 141 -16.53 11.40 -11.01
N PRO A 142 -16.18 10.70 -12.11
CA PRO A 142 -16.33 11.26 -13.44
C PRO A 142 -17.70 10.94 -14.04
N PHE A 143 -18.23 11.89 -14.80
CA PHE A 143 -19.37 11.73 -15.69
C PHE A 143 -19.01 12.26 -17.06
N SER A 144 -19.62 11.72 -18.10
CA SER A 144 -19.46 12.27 -19.44
C SER A 144 -20.76 12.25 -20.23
N ARG A 145 -20.87 13.18 -21.18
CA ARG A 145 -22.03 13.30 -22.05
C ARG A 145 -21.64 13.91 -23.41
N PRO A 146 -22.06 13.32 -24.54
CA PRO A 146 -21.92 13.98 -25.83
C PRO A 146 -22.81 15.22 -25.91
N VAL A 147 -22.28 16.30 -26.48
CA VAL A 147 -23.06 17.46 -26.91
C VAL A 147 -23.97 17.02 -28.07
N PRO A 148 -25.25 17.43 -28.10
CA PRO A 148 -26.16 17.07 -29.18
C PRO A 148 -25.64 17.48 -30.56
N ALA A 149 -26.10 16.79 -31.62
CA ALA A 149 -25.62 17.00 -32.99
C ALA A 149 -25.88 18.42 -33.53
N ASN A 150 -26.79 19.19 -32.92
CA ASN A 150 -27.01 20.60 -33.22
C ASN A 150 -25.90 21.52 -32.66
N GLY A 151 -24.89 20.97 -31.99
CA GLY A 151 -23.75 21.67 -31.44
C GLY A 151 -24.03 22.41 -30.12
N THR A 152 -25.24 22.36 -29.57
CA THR A 152 -25.62 23.12 -28.37
C THR A 152 -26.04 22.20 -27.24
N PHE A 153 -25.41 22.39 -26.08
CA PHE A 153 -25.84 21.83 -24.81
C PHE A 153 -26.36 22.96 -23.93
N ASP A 154 -27.66 22.92 -23.63
CA ASP A 154 -28.35 23.86 -22.75
C ASP A 154 -29.13 23.04 -21.72
N GLY A 155 -28.60 22.96 -20.49
CA GLY A 155 -29.19 22.11 -19.47
C GLY A 155 -28.30 21.85 -18.26
N ILE A 156 -28.76 20.93 -17.40
CA ILE A 156 -28.04 20.49 -16.21
C ILE A 156 -26.90 19.55 -16.59
N ILE A 157 -25.69 19.84 -16.08
CA ILE A 157 -24.50 19.02 -16.32
C ILE A 157 -24.66 17.61 -15.74
N PRO A 158 -24.01 16.58 -16.34
CA PRO A 158 -24.16 15.22 -15.86
C PRO A 158 -23.61 15.07 -14.44
N GLY A 159 -24.28 14.30 -13.59
CA GLY A 159 -23.86 14.01 -12.21
C GLY A 159 -24.14 15.12 -11.18
N TRP A 160 -24.83 16.20 -11.54
CA TRP A 160 -25.04 17.34 -10.64
C TRP A 160 -25.67 16.93 -9.29
N GLY A 161 -25.11 17.44 -8.21
CA GLY A 161 -25.58 17.21 -6.84
C GLY A 161 -25.01 15.95 -6.15
N ILE A 162 -24.13 15.18 -6.81
CA ILE A 162 -23.52 13.99 -6.19
C ILE A 162 -22.35 14.31 -5.25
N GLY A 163 -21.77 15.50 -5.38
CA GLY A 163 -20.61 16.00 -4.63
C GLY A 163 -20.26 17.42 -5.08
N ASP A 164 -19.09 17.90 -4.69
CA ASP A 164 -18.60 19.22 -5.08
C ASP A 164 -18.06 19.16 -6.52
N LEU A 165 -18.56 20.02 -7.40
CA LEU A 165 -18.04 20.12 -8.77
C LEU A 165 -16.59 20.62 -8.72
N LEU A 166 -15.64 19.74 -9.06
CA LEU A 166 -14.24 20.10 -9.20
C LEU A 166 -13.98 20.72 -10.58
N ALA A 167 -14.48 20.07 -11.63
CA ALA A 167 -14.23 20.49 -12.99
C ALA A 167 -15.36 20.10 -13.96
N LEU A 168 -15.64 20.95 -14.94
CA LEU A 168 -16.36 20.60 -16.15
C LEU A 168 -15.46 20.83 -17.36
N ILE A 169 -14.99 19.78 -18.01
CA ILE A 169 -14.11 19.87 -19.18
C ILE A 169 -14.92 19.63 -20.45
N SER A 170 -14.68 20.43 -21.47
CA SER A 170 -15.18 20.19 -22.83
C SER A 170 -14.06 19.85 -23.79
N ALA A 171 -14.30 18.94 -24.72
CA ALA A 171 -13.33 18.59 -25.78
C ALA A 171 -14.03 18.14 -27.06
N GLU A 172 -13.40 18.38 -28.22
CA GLU A 172 -13.77 17.77 -29.50
C GLU A 172 -13.27 16.33 -29.56
N VAL A 173 -14.17 15.38 -29.82
CA VAL A 173 -13.82 13.98 -30.08
C VAL A 173 -13.59 13.81 -31.58
N VAL A 174 -12.37 13.44 -31.95
CA VAL A 174 -11.95 13.23 -33.35
C VAL A 174 -12.13 11.78 -33.81
N GLU A 175 -12.10 10.83 -32.87
CA GLU A 175 -12.33 9.40 -33.11
C GLU A 175 -13.03 8.76 -31.91
N ARG A 176 -13.96 7.84 -32.19
CA ARG A 176 -14.70 7.08 -31.18
C ARG A 176 -14.74 5.61 -31.57
N THR A 177 -14.35 4.75 -30.63
CA THR A 177 -14.33 3.29 -30.81
C THR A 177 -15.10 2.62 -29.67
N GLU A 178 -16.11 1.84 -30.03
CA GLU A 178 -16.91 1.06 -29.07
C GLU A 178 -16.27 -0.30 -28.78
N ASN A 179 -16.52 -0.84 -27.59
CA ASN A 179 -16.04 -2.15 -27.16
C ASN A 179 -14.52 -2.33 -27.35
N SER A 180 -13.76 -1.26 -27.14
CA SER A 180 -12.31 -1.33 -27.09
C SER A 180 -11.88 -2.20 -25.92
N THR A 181 -10.92 -3.09 -26.15
CA THR A 181 -10.20 -3.83 -25.10
C THR A 181 -8.73 -3.42 -25.05
N ALA A 182 -8.34 -2.39 -25.81
CA ALA A 182 -6.98 -1.89 -25.85
C ALA A 182 -6.62 -1.25 -24.49
N SER A 183 -5.41 -1.53 -24.00
CA SER A 183 -4.82 -0.91 -22.79
C SER A 183 -5.38 -1.29 -21.42
N SER A 184 -6.42 -2.12 -21.28
CA SER A 184 -6.81 -2.64 -19.95
C SER A 184 -6.04 -3.93 -19.65
N THR A 185 -5.26 -3.93 -18.55
CA THR A 185 -4.62 -5.15 -18.02
C THR A 185 -5.65 -6.24 -17.69
N ALA A 186 -6.89 -5.85 -17.42
CA ALA A 186 -8.05 -6.71 -17.18
C ALA A 186 -8.91 -6.99 -18.44
N GLN A 187 -8.58 -6.46 -19.62
CA GLN A 187 -9.36 -6.58 -20.87
C GLN A 187 -10.84 -6.16 -20.77
N VAL A 188 -11.18 -5.24 -19.86
CA VAL A 188 -12.55 -4.73 -19.71
C VAL A 188 -12.95 -3.93 -20.96
N PRO A 189 -14.07 -4.29 -21.63
CA PRO A 189 -14.60 -3.51 -22.76
C PRO A 189 -14.98 -2.09 -22.32
N HIS A 190 -14.54 -1.09 -23.09
CA HIS A 190 -14.83 0.32 -22.83
C HIS A 190 -15.05 1.09 -24.13
N THR A 191 -15.65 2.28 -24.04
CA THR A 191 -15.68 3.24 -25.15
C THR A 191 -14.38 4.05 -25.13
N ARG A 192 -13.60 4.02 -26.22
CA ARG A 192 -12.39 4.84 -26.38
C ARG A 192 -12.70 6.11 -27.17
N LEU A 193 -12.33 7.26 -26.63
CA LEU A 193 -12.48 8.58 -27.22
C LEU A 193 -11.10 9.20 -27.46
N VAL A 194 -10.80 9.58 -28.70
CA VAL A 194 -9.62 10.38 -29.03
C VAL A 194 -10.05 11.84 -29.02
N LEU A 195 -9.51 12.62 -28.10
CA LEU A 195 -9.79 14.04 -27.90
C LEU A 195 -8.77 14.88 -28.66
N GLN A 196 -9.22 15.97 -29.27
CA GLN A 196 -8.30 16.96 -29.82
C GLN A 196 -7.67 17.79 -28.68
N GLU A 197 -6.35 17.70 -28.48
CA GLU A 197 -5.66 18.35 -27.35
C GLU A 197 -5.94 19.85 -27.30
N SER A 198 -5.85 20.53 -28.45
CA SER A 198 -6.07 21.97 -28.55
C SER A 198 -7.52 22.43 -28.30
N SER A 199 -8.46 21.50 -28.20
CA SER A 199 -9.88 21.78 -27.92
C SER A 199 -10.26 21.64 -26.45
N LEU A 200 -9.38 21.09 -25.61
CA LEU A 200 -9.62 20.95 -24.17
C LEU A 200 -9.84 22.32 -23.54
N ALA A 201 -10.96 22.47 -22.85
CA ALA A 201 -11.30 23.70 -22.17
C ALA A 201 -12.03 23.43 -20.85
N ASP A 202 -11.59 24.12 -19.80
CA ASP A 202 -12.29 24.19 -18.52
C ASP A 202 -13.49 25.13 -18.63
N ARG A 203 -14.68 24.58 -18.35
CA ARG A 203 -16.00 25.22 -18.39
C ARG A 203 -16.62 25.33 -16.99
N THR A 204 -15.86 25.07 -15.94
CA THR A 204 -16.36 25.05 -14.56
C THR A 204 -16.97 26.39 -14.17
N ALA A 205 -16.33 27.49 -14.55
CA ALA A 205 -16.82 28.85 -14.28
C ALA A 205 -18.12 29.21 -15.02
N ASP A 206 -18.46 28.47 -16.09
CA ASP A 206 -19.69 28.67 -16.88
C ASP A 206 -20.91 27.97 -16.24
N VAL A 207 -20.69 27.13 -15.21
CA VAL A 207 -21.75 26.38 -14.52
C VAL A 207 -22.39 27.26 -13.45
N SER A 208 -23.70 27.45 -13.57
CA SER A 208 -24.49 28.17 -12.57
C SER A 208 -24.64 27.39 -11.26
N ALA A 209 -25.08 28.08 -10.19
CA ALA A 209 -25.34 27.47 -8.89
C ALA A 209 -26.41 26.35 -8.90
N SER A 210 -27.24 26.26 -9.95
CA SER A 210 -28.20 25.17 -10.13
C SER A 210 -27.63 24.00 -10.95
N GLY A 211 -26.36 24.03 -11.33
CA GLY A 211 -25.73 23.02 -12.19
C GLY A 211 -26.02 23.19 -13.67
N HIS A 212 -26.61 24.32 -14.06
CA HIS A 212 -27.00 24.58 -15.44
C HIS A 212 -25.87 25.27 -16.21
N ILE A 213 -25.66 24.87 -17.47
CA ILE A 213 -24.74 25.50 -18.41
C ILE A 213 -25.41 25.59 -19.80
N SER A 214 -25.07 26.64 -20.56
CA SER A 214 -25.43 26.79 -21.97
C SER A 214 -24.17 27.03 -22.80
N VAL A 215 -23.76 26.05 -23.59
CA VAL A 215 -22.57 26.09 -24.46
C VAL A 215 -22.91 25.67 -25.89
N THR A 216 -22.29 26.34 -26.86
CA THR A 216 -22.43 26.04 -28.29
C THR A 216 -21.06 25.85 -28.92
N TYR A 217 -20.90 24.76 -29.66
CA TYR A 217 -19.69 24.39 -30.37
C TYR A 217 -19.95 24.31 -31.88
N PRO A 218 -18.89 24.44 -32.71
CA PRO A 218 -19.02 24.29 -34.16
C PRO A 218 -19.58 22.90 -34.53
N THR A 219 -20.61 22.88 -35.37
CA THR A 219 -21.14 21.63 -35.93
C THR A 219 -20.22 21.14 -37.05
N SER A 220 -19.70 19.91 -36.93
CA SER A 220 -18.90 19.26 -37.97
C SER A 220 -19.72 18.21 -38.73
N HIS A 221 -19.58 18.17 -40.06
CA HIS A 221 -20.20 17.14 -40.91
C HIS A 221 -19.50 15.77 -40.84
N ARG A 222 -18.38 15.63 -40.10
CA ARG A 222 -17.50 14.43 -40.10
C ARG A 222 -17.60 13.57 -38.83
N GLN A 223 -18.77 13.45 -38.20
CA GLN A 223 -18.97 12.70 -36.94
C GLN A 223 -18.17 13.21 -35.72
N ARG A 224 -17.44 14.32 -35.85
CA ARG A 224 -16.77 14.96 -34.71
C ARG A 224 -17.82 15.61 -33.82
N THR A 225 -17.79 15.25 -32.55
CA THR A 225 -18.76 15.70 -31.55
C THR A 225 -18.01 16.27 -30.37
N TYR A 226 -18.48 17.39 -29.83
CA TYR A 226 -17.99 17.86 -28.55
C TYR A 226 -18.57 16.99 -27.43
N TRP A 227 -17.79 16.78 -26.39
CA TRP A 227 -18.20 16.07 -25.18
C TRP A 227 -17.97 16.96 -23.97
N LEU A 228 -18.83 16.77 -22.97
CA LEU A 228 -18.69 17.35 -21.64
C LEU A 228 -18.28 16.24 -20.68
N PHE A 229 -17.29 16.52 -19.83
CA PHE A 229 -16.76 15.64 -18.79
C PHE A 229 -16.86 16.38 -17.46
N ALA A 230 -17.74 15.93 -16.57
CA ALA A 230 -17.94 16.53 -15.26
C ALA A 230 -17.25 15.68 -14.18
N PHE A 231 -16.50 16.32 -13.30
CA PHE A 231 -15.74 15.69 -12.23
C PHE A 231 -16.20 16.25 -10.90
N TYR A 232 -16.62 15.36 -10.01
CA TYR A 232 -17.06 15.72 -8.66
C TYR A 232 -16.13 15.10 -7.65
N GLN A 233 -15.75 15.86 -6.63
CA GLN A 233 -15.01 15.34 -5.50
C GLN A 233 -15.91 15.28 -4.26
N ARG A 234 -15.73 14.23 -3.45
CA ARG A 234 -16.38 14.09 -2.15
C ARG A 234 -15.62 13.11 -1.26
N VAL A 235 -15.87 13.21 0.04
CA VAL A 235 -15.49 12.16 0.99
C VAL A 235 -16.33 10.91 0.70
N THR A 236 -15.71 9.73 0.67
CA THR A 236 -16.38 8.47 0.31
C THR A 236 -17.30 7.95 1.41
N HIS A 237 -16.93 8.19 2.67
CA HIS A 237 -17.44 7.50 3.85
C HIS A 237 -17.32 5.97 3.75
N ALA A 238 -16.41 5.47 2.91
CA ALA A 238 -16.09 4.05 2.83
C ALA A 238 -15.58 3.57 4.19
N GLN A 239 -16.03 2.38 4.60
CA GLN A 239 -15.70 1.84 5.92
C GLN A 239 -14.82 0.61 5.79
N SER A 240 -13.70 0.60 6.51
CA SER A 240 -12.86 -0.59 6.69
C SER A 240 -13.38 -1.52 7.79
N LEU A 241 -14.33 -1.03 8.61
CA LEU A 241 -15.07 -1.83 9.58
C LEU A 241 -16.48 -1.28 9.76
N ILE A 242 -17.48 -2.11 9.46
CA ILE A 242 -18.88 -1.83 9.78
C ILE A 242 -19.20 -2.40 11.16
N PHE A 243 -19.69 -1.53 12.03
CA PHE A 243 -20.07 -1.86 13.39
C PHE A 243 -21.49 -1.36 13.67
N THR A 244 -22.27 -2.12 14.45
CA THR A 244 -23.64 -1.72 14.84
C THR A 244 -23.72 -1.62 16.35
N SER A 245 -23.93 -0.41 16.87
CA SER A 245 -24.13 -0.12 18.28
C SER A 245 -25.48 0.52 18.53
N ASN A 246 -26.11 0.17 19.65
CA ASN A 246 -27.29 0.88 20.17
C ASN A 246 -26.90 2.00 21.16
N GLN A 247 -25.60 2.23 21.35
CA GLN A 247 -25.09 3.33 22.16
C GLN A 247 -25.01 4.61 21.32
N THR A 248 -24.96 5.76 21.97
CA THR A 248 -25.08 7.08 21.33
C THR A 248 -23.76 7.84 21.28
N ASN A 249 -22.61 7.20 21.53
CA ASN A 249 -21.33 7.89 21.71
C ASN A 249 -20.42 7.83 20.47
N THR A 250 -19.73 8.93 20.20
CA THR A 250 -19.87 9.66 18.93
C THR A 250 -18.77 9.48 17.88
N VAL A 251 -17.85 8.52 18.00
CA VAL A 251 -16.80 8.29 16.99
C VAL A 251 -16.46 6.80 16.82
N VAL A 252 -16.19 6.10 17.93
CA VAL A 252 -15.81 4.67 17.93
C VAL A 252 -16.96 3.76 17.47
N GLU A 253 -18.20 4.17 17.74
CA GLU A 253 -19.40 3.36 17.46
C GLU A 253 -19.89 3.46 16.01
N ASN A 254 -19.33 4.39 15.22
CA ASN A 254 -19.68 4.57 13.82
C ASN A 254 -18.92 3.62 12.88
N GLY A 255 -18.17 2.65 13.40
CA GLY A 255 -17.24 1.83 12.62
C GLY A 255 -15.93 2.57 12.35
N ALA A 256 -15.13 2.05 11.42
CA ALA A 256 -13.88 2.70 10.99
C ALA A 256 -14.00 3.17 9.55
N TYR A 257 -13.75 4.46 9.33
CA TYR A 257 -13.76 5.07 8.01
C TYR A 257 -12.37 5.00 7.38
N MET A 258 -12.31 4.72 6.08
CA MET A 258 -11.07 4.80 5.32
C MET A 258 -10.53 6.22 5.34
N VAL A 259 -9.23 6.37 5.58
CA VAL A 259 -8.56 7.67 5.58
C VAL A 259 -8.04 8.04 4.18
N ASP A 260 -7.72 9.31 3.98
CA ASP A 260 -7.05 9.77 2.78
C ASP A 260 -5.58 9.33 2.77
N HIS A 261 -5.31 8.22 2.10
CA HIS A 261 -3.96 7.69 1.99
C HIS A 261 -3.06 8.54 1.08
N PHE A 262 -3.60 9.53 0.37
CA PHE A 262 -2.82 10.38 -0.54
C PHE A 262 -2.56 11.77 0.05
N SER A 263 -2.65 11.93 1.39
CA SER A 263 -2.25 13.15 2.08
C SER A 263 -1.73 12.89 3.50
N ALA A 264 -0.88 13.80 3.99
CA ALA A 264 -0.47 13.81 5.40
C ALA A 264 -1.68 13.98 6.35
N ARG A 265 -2.77 14.64 5.92
CA ARG A 265 -3.95 14.83 6.77
C ARG A 265 -4.67 13.51 7.07
N GLY A 266 -4.65 12.54 6.15
CA GLY A 266 -5.16 11.20 6.44
C GLY A 266 -4.30 10.47 7.47
N ALA A 267 -2.98 10.63 7.42
CA ALA A 267 -2.08 10.08 8.45
C ALA A 267 -2.38 10.69 9.82
N GLU A 268 -2.56 12.01 9.89
CA GLU A 268 -2.93 12.69 11.14
C GLU A 268 -4.27 12.21 11.69
N THR A 269 -5.23 11.84 10.84
CA THR A 269 -6.52 11.28 11.31
C THR A 269 -6.32 9.96 12.05
N VAL A 270 -5.40 9.12 11.58
CA VAL A 270 -5.00 7.89 12.28
C VAL A 270 -4.31 8.22 13.60
N ILE A 271 -3.34 9.14 13.58
CA ILE A 271 -2.57 9.54 14.77
C ILE A 271 -3.50 10.13 15.84
N ASP A 272 -4.39 11.05 15.46
CA ASP A 272 -5.37 11.69 16.32
C ASP A 272 -6.26 10.65 17.02
N PHE A 273 -6.68 9.61 16.29
CA PHE A 273 -7.45 8.51 16.87
C PHE A 273 -6.63 7.71 17.89
N TRP A 274 -5.39 7.35 17.53
CA TRP A 274 -4.52 6.56 18.39
C TRP A 274 -4.17 7.27 19.69
N GLU A 275 -3.66 8.51 19.61
CA GLU A 275 -3.29 9.29 20.80
C GLU A 275 -4.48 9.52 21.73
N LYS A 276 -5.68 9.67 21.17
CA LYS A 276 -6.88 9.97 21.96
C LYS A 276 -7.53 8.74 22.58
N TYR A 277 -7.59 7.60 21.87
CA TYR A 277 -8.44 6.48 22.25
C TYR A 277 -7.69 5.17 22.51
N VAL A 278 -6.50 4.99 21.93
CA VAL A 278 -5.77 3.71 21.99
C VAL A 278 -4.59 3.80 22.96
N LEU A 279 -3.80 4.86 22.82
CA LEU A 279 -2.59 5.06 23.58
C LEU A 279 -2.91 5.55 24.99
N ASN A 280 -2.46 4.79 25.98
CA ASN A 280 -2.39 5.17 27.39
C ASN A 280 -1.05 4.69 27.95
N GLU A 281 -0.65 5.15 29.14
CA GLU A 281 0.65 4.82 29.74
C GLU A 281 0.93 3.31 29.79
N ASN A 282 -0.08 2.48 30.08
CA ASN A 282 0.09 1.03 30.11
C ASN A 282 0.34 0.46 28.71
N VAL A 283 -0.45 0.88 27.72
CA VAL A 283 -0.25 0.47 26.32
C VAL A 283 1.12 0.94 25.84
N LYS A 284 1.49 2.21 26.03
CA LYS A 284 2.82 2.75 25.67
C LYS A 284 3.96 1.93 26.30
N SER A 285 3.83 1.52 27.57
CA SER A 285 4.84 0.68 28.23
C SER A 285 4.93 -0.76 27.69
N LEU A 286 3.85 -1.25 27.08
CA LEU A 286 3.76 -2.58 26.48
C LEU A 286 4.11 -2.59 24.99
N LEU A 287 4.06 -1.43 24.33
CA LEU A 287 4.50 -1.26 22.95
C LEU A 287 6.03 -1.35 22.90
N ALA A 288 6.52 -2.58 22.87
CA ALA A 288 7.88 -2.90 22.48
C ALA A 288 7.80 -3.65 21.15
N GLU A 289 8.24 -2.98 20.09
CA GLU A 289 8.29 -3.43 18.70
C GLU A 289 6.93 -3.77 18.08
N VAL A 290 6.49 -2.89 17.18
CA VAL A 290 5.20 -2.93 16.48
C VAL A 290 5.47 -2.65 15.04
N ARG A 291 4.76 -3.34 14.16
CA ARG A 291 4.91 -3.18 12.71
C ARG A 291 3.55 -3.49 12.07
N LYS A 292 3.03 -2.57 11.26
CA LYS A 292 2.40 -2.82 9.92
C LYS A 292 1.15 -2.02 9.55
N LEU A 293 1.10 -1.60 8.28
CA LEU A 293 -0.07 -1.11 7.56
C LEU A 293 -0.19 -1.79 6.18
N CYS A 294 -1.39 -2.16 5.75
CA CYS A 294 -1.62 -2.61 4.38
C CYS A 294 -2.83 -1.86 3.79
N ILE A 295 -2.72 -1.43 2.53
CA ILE A 295 -3.70 -0.57 1.88
C ILE A 295 -4.48 -1.37 0.85
N GLU A 296 -5.78 -1.50 1.11
CA GLU A 296 -6.76 -2.08 0.20
C GLU A 296 -8.00 -1.16 0.23
N ILE A 297 -8.04 -0.18 -0.68
CA ILE A 297 -9.12 0.82 -0.80
C ILE A 297 -9.79 0.76 -2.17
N GLU A 298 -11.09 1.06 -2.21
CA GLU A 298 -11.86 1.22 -3.46
C GLU A 298 -12.07 2.70 -3.80
N SER A 299 -12.04 3.05 -5.08
CA SER A 299 -12.33 4.41 -5.59
C SER A 299 -12.77 4.37 -7.06
N ASN A 300 -13.40 5.44 -7.55
CA ASN A 300 -13.56 5.64 -9.00
C ASN A 300 -12.21 6.01 -9.60
N ILE A 301 -11.54 6.98 -8.97
CA ILE A 301 -10.18 7.41 -9.30
C ILE A 301 -9.47 7.65 -7.96
N SER A 302 -8.24 7.15 -7.81
CA SER A 302 -7.41 7.38 -6.63
C SER A 302 -7.18 8.87 -6.48
N TRP A 303 -7.67 9.47 -5.38
CA TRP A 303 -7.80 10.92 -5.30
C TRP A 303 -7.61 11.49 -3.90
N SER A 304 -7.11 12.73 -3.85
CA SER A 304 -7.14 13.59 -2.68
C SER A 304 -7.44 15.03 -3.09
N LYS A 305 -8.07 15.78 -2.18
CA LYS A 305 -8.36 17.22 -2.35
C LYS A 305 -7.08 18.06 -2.56
N SER A 306 -5.93 17.61 -2.04
CA SER A 306 -4.63 18.28 -2.20
C SER A 306 -3.97 18.01 -3.56
N LEU A 307 -4.40 16.96 -4.27
CA LEU A 307 -3.68 16.42 -5.42
C LEU A 307 -3.55 17.40 -6.60
N PRO A 308 -4.55 18.22 -6.96
CA PRO A 308 -4.38 19.25 -8.00
C PRO A 308 -3.26 20.25 -7.68
N GLY A 309 -3.14 20.64 -6.41
CA GLY A 309 -2.09 21.56 -5.95
C GLY A 309 -0.71 20.93 -5.95
N LEU A 310 -0.60 19.68 -5.50
CA LEU A 310 0.65 18.91 -5.55
C LEU A 310 1.13 18.72 -6.99
N PHE A 311 0.20 18.39 -7.88
CA PHE A 311 0.49 18.24 -9.30
C PHE A 311 1.03 19.54 -9.91
N GLU A 312 0.35 20.66 -9.70
CA GLU A 312 0.78 21.95 -10.28
C GLU A 312 2.12 22.40 -9.72
N GLN A 313 2.37 22.18 -8.43
CA GLN A 313 3.66 22.46 -7.81
C GLN A 313 4.79 21.61 -8.41
N LYS A 314 4.55 20.33 -8.70
CA LYS A 314 5.56 19.38 -9.17
C LYS A 314 5.84 19.49 -10.67
N HIS A 315 4.81 19.69 -11.48
CA HIS A 315 4.90 19.66 -12.94
C HIS A 315 4.82 21.05 -13.61
N GLY A 316 4.43 22.10 -12.87
CA GLY A 316 4.40 23.48 -13.36
C GLY A 316 3.22 23.82 -14.25
N TYR A 317 2.17 22.99 -14.27
CA TYR A 317 0.92 23.23 -15.00
C TYR A 317 -0.27 22.56 -14.29
N SER A 318 -1.49 22.99 -14.61
CA SER A 318 -2.70 22.47 -13.96
C SER A 318 -3.14 21.11 -14.53
N LEU A 319 -3.50 20.18 -13.64
CA LEU A 319 -4.11 18.88 -13.99
C LEU A 319 -5.53 19.03 -14.55
N ILE A 320 -6.25 20.12 -14.22
CA ILE A 320 -7.71 20.21 -14.33
C ILE A 320 -8.21 19.92 -15.75
N GLN A 321 -7.59 20.49 -16.78
CA GLN A 321 -8.02 20.28 -18.17
C GLN A 321 -7.74 18.86 -18.69
N TYR A 322 -6.89 18.08 -18.00
CA TYR A 322 -6.49 16.73 -18.40
C TYR A 322 -7.18 15.62 -17.61
N LEU A 323 -8.10 15.96 -16.68
CA LEU A 323 -8.87 14.98 -15.91
C LEU A 323 -9.59 13.91 -16.76
N PRO A 324 -10.08 14.17 -17.99
CA PRO A 324 -10.62 13.11 -18.85
C PRO A 324 -9.67 11.93 -19.07
N LEU A 325 -8.36 12.17 -19.09
CA LEU A 325 -7.35 11.16 -19.38
C LEU A 325 -7.15 10.17 -18.22
N ILE A 326 -7.54 10.52 -17.00
CA ILE A 326 -7.32 9.69 -15.81
C ILE A 326 -8.57 8.90 -15.37
N MET A 327 -9.68 9.02 -16.10
CA MET A 327 -10.97 8.39 -15.77
C MET A 327 -10.95 6.85 -15.75
N LEU A 328 -10.07 6.23 -16.54
CA LEU A 328 -9.99 4.78 -16.68
C LEU A 328 -8.72 4.24 -16.03
N GLY A 329 -8.86 3.24 -15.15
CA GLY A 329 -7.73 2.43 -14.67
C GLY A 329 -6.76 3.14 -13.73
N ASN A 330 -7.20 4.23 -13.09
CA ASN A 330 -6.47 4.91 -12.01
C ASN A 330 -7.16 4.72 -10.65
N ASN A 331 -7.89 3.62 -10.49
CA ASN A 331 -8.38 3.09 -9.23
C ASN A 331 -7.50 1.92 -8.74
N ASN A 332 -7.94 1.24 -7.68
CA ASN A 332 -7.29 0.01 -7.21
C ASN A 332 -7.65 -1.16 -8.12
N ILE A 333 -6.84 -1.38 -9.16
CA ILE A 333 -7.10 -2.41 -10.17
C ILE A 333 -7.00 -3.84 -9.62
N GLY A 334 -6.32 -4.06 -8.49
CA GLY A 334 -6.26 -5.38 -7.86
C GLY A 334 -7.57 -5.79 -7.19
N ILE A 335 -8.36 -4.82 -6.72
CA ILE A 335 -9.68 -5.03 -6.10
C ILE A 335 -10.81 -4.83 -7.11
N GLN A 336 -10.72 -3.77 -7.92
CA GLN A 336 -11.77 -3.32 -8.85
C GLN A 336 -11.39 -3.60 -10.31
N SER A 337 -10.79 -4.76 -10.59
CA SER A 337 -10.34 -5.14 -11.95
C SER A 337 -11.47 -5.19 -12.99
N ALA A 338 -12.71 -5.50 -12.58
CA ALA A 338 -13.88 -5.58 -13.45
C ALA A 338 -14.58 -4.22 -13.68
N GLU A 339 -14.28 -3.21 -12.86
CA GLU A 339 -14.96 -1.90 -12.87
C GLU A 339 -13.95 -0.71 -12.92
N PRO A 340 -12.99 -0.65 -13.87
CA PRO A 340 -12.01 0.43 -13.96
C PRO A 340 -12.57 1.72 -14.58
N GLY A 341 -13.87 1.78 -14.89
CA GLY A 341 -14.56 2.85 -15.63
C GLY A 341 -15.06 2.41 -17.01
N ALA A 342 -16.03 3.14 -17.58
CA ALA A 342 -16.68 2.79 -18.85
C ALA A 342 -16.08 3.51 -20.09
N ILE A 343 -15.30 4.57 -19.86
CA ILE A 343 -14.81 5.47 -20.91
C ILE A 343 -13.32 5.73 -20.74
N GLN A 344 -12.58 5.50 -21.80
CA GLN A 344 -11.18 5.92 -21.93
C GLN A 344 -11.10 7.16 -22.80
N CYS A 345 -10.40 8.19 -22.32
CA CYS A 345 -10.00 9.31 -23.16
C CYS A 345 -8.49 9.27 -23.39
N VAL A 346 -8.09 9.55 -24.63
CA VAL A 346 -6.69 9.78 -25.05
C VAL A 346 -6.62 11.06 -25.87
N LEU A 347 -5.42 11.57 -26.13
CA LEU A 347 -5.23 12.74 -27.00
C LEU A 347 -4.85 12.36 -28.43
N ASP A 348 -5.06 13.27 -29.38
CA ASP A 348 -4.58 13.21 -30.76
C ASP A 348 -3.09 13.58 -30.92
N THR A 349 -2.30 13.36 -29.86
CA THR A 349 -0.84 13.56 -29.84
C THR A 349 -0.11 12.25 -30.12
N PRO A 350 1.18 12.28 -30.53
CA PRO A 350 1.96 11.07 -30.78
C PRO A 350 2.06 10.12 -29.58
N ASP A 351 2.01 10.65 -28.36
CA ASP A 351 2.04 9.90 -27.09
C ASP A 351 0.65 9.63 -26.51
N GLU A 352 -0.41 9.95 -27.26
CA GLU A 352 -1.81 9.77 -26.85
C GLU A 352 -2.19 10.43 -25.51
N GLY A 353 -1.42 11.44 -25.07
CA GLY A 353 -1.58 12.11 -23.79
C GLY A 353 -1.08 11.33 -22.57
N VAL A 354 -0.33 10.24 -22.77
CA VAL A 354 0.16 9.39 -21.66
C VAL A 354 1.03 10.16 -20.65
N ARG A 355 1.72 11.23 -21.10
CA ARG A 355 2.53 12.07 -20.20
C ARG A 355 1.71 12.64 -19.03
N TYR A 356 0.48 13.07 -19.29
CA TYR A 356 -0.39 13.68 -18.27
C TYR A 356 -0.86 12.64 -17.25
N VAL A 357 -1.07 11.40 -17.71
CA VAL A 357 -1.43 10.27 -16.84
C VAL A 357 -0.24 9.88 -15.97
N ILE A 358 0.97 9.87 -16.52
CA ILE A 358 2.20 9.58 -15.76
C ILE A 358 2.46 10.67 -14.72
N ASP A 359 2.37 11.95 -15.10
CA ASP A 359 2.52 13.07 -14.17
C ASP A 359 1.46 13.02 -13.05
N PHE A 360 0.23 12.61 -13.36
CA PHE A 360 -0.81 12.41 -12.35
C PHE A 360 -0.41 11.31 -11.35
N ARG A 361 0.11 10.19 -11.83
CA ARG A 361 0.55 9.08 -10.97
C ARG A 361 1.77 9.46 -10.14
N ASP A 362 2.67 10.30 -10.67
CA ASP A 362 3.81 10.84 -9.93
C ASP A 362 3.36 11.81 -8.81
N ALA A 363 2.36 12.66 -9.07
CA ALA A 363 1.72 13.45 -8.02
C ALA A 363 1.00 12.58 -6.97
N LEU A 364 0.43 11.45 -7.39
CA LEU A 364 -0.20 10.49 -6.48
C LEU A 364 0.85 9.80 -5.57
N VAL A 365 2.02 9.46 -6.11
CA VAL A 365 3.19 9.00 -5.34
C VAL A 365 3.60 10.04 -4.31
N GLU A 366 3.62 11.33 -4.66
CA GLU A 366 3.97 12.42 -3.74
C GLU A 366 2.99 12.48 -2.55
N GLY A 367 1.68 12.49 -2.82
CA GLY A 367 0.65 12.49 -1.77
C GLY A 367 0.73 11.25 -0.87
N TYR A 368 0.92 10.08 -1.46
CA TYR A 368 1.11 8.82 -0.72
C TYR A 368 2.39 8.82 0.13
N SER A 369 3.46 9.42 -0.40
CA SER A 369 4.74 9.57 0.30
C SER A 369 4.58 10.42 1.55
N GLN A 370 3.83 11.52 1.48
CA GLN A 370 3.53 12.37 2.64
C GLN A 370 2.74 11.62 3.71
N TYR A 371 1.78 10.78 3.32
CA TYR A 371 1.03 9.92 4.24
C TYR A 371 1.96 8.93 4.96
N LEU A 372 2.78 8.18 4.20
CA LEU A 372 3.69 7.19 4.77
C LEU A 372 4.76 7.83 5.67
N GLN A 373 5.40 8.91 5.20
CA GLN A 373 6.41 9.62 5.99
C GLN A 373 5.85 10.08 7.32
N ARG A 374 4.66 10.70 7.32
CA ARG A 374 4.07 11.22 8.55
C ARG A 374 3.78 10.12 9.57
N LEU A 375 3.25 8.97 9.12
CA LEU A 375 3.04 7.80 9.99
C LEU A 375 4.36 7.21 10.48
N THR A 376 5.33 7.01 9.59
CA THR A 376 6.64 6.47 9.96
C THR A 376 7.33 7.36 10.98
N GLU A 377 7.28 8.69 10.81
CA GLU A 377 7.83 9.66 11.76
C GLU A 377 7.18 9.55 13.14
N TRP A 378 5.84 9.52 13.21
CA TRP A 378 5.11 9.35 14.48
C TRP A 378 5.49 8.04 15.18
N VAL A 379 5.45 6.93 14.44
CA VAL A 379 5.77 5.59 14.97
C VAL A 379 7.21 5.54 15.49
N MET A 380 8.18 6.11 14.76
CA MET A 380 9.59 6.11 15.12
C MET A 380 9.92 7.07 16.26
N ILE A 381 9.40 8.30 16.23
CA ILE A 381 9.79 9.37 17.14
C ILE A 381 8.98 9.30 18.44
N ASP A 382 7.66 9.15 18.33
CA ASP A 382 6.76 9.29 19.48
C ASP A 382 6.52 7.97 20.20
N LEU A 383 6.58 6.86 19.45
CA LEU A 383 6.34 5.52 20.01
C LEU A 383 7.61 4.67 20.13
N ASN A 384 8.72 5.07 19.49
CA ASN A 384 9.95 4.28 19.39
C ASN A 384 9.70 2.87 18.82
N LEU A 385 8.87 2.82 17.79
CA LEU A 385 8.46 1.61 17.05
C LEU A 385 8.92 1.73 15.59
N GLN A 386 8.57 0.76 14.75
CA GLN A 386 8.92 0.78 13.32
C GLN A 386 7.68 0.61 12.45
N MET A 387 7.70 1.22 11.27
CA MET A 387 6.63 1.08 10.31
C MET A 387 6.93 -0.04 9.33
N SER A 388 6.07 -1.06 9.30
CA SER A 388 5.98 -1.96 8.15
C SER A 388 4.85 -1.49 7.25
N ALA A 389 5.00 -1.63 5.94
CA ALA A 389 3.85 -1.52 5.04
C ALA A 389 4.03 -2.36 3.78
N GLN A 390 2.93 -2.63 3.08
CA GLN A 390 2.97 -3.05 1.68
C GLN A 390 2.83 -1.79 0.79
N PRO A 391 3.95 -1.17 0.37
CA PRO A 391 3.89 0.13 -0.30
C PRO A 391 3.22 -0.01 -1.66
N ALA A 392 2.32 0.92 -2.01
CA ALA A 392 1.65 0.98 -3.32
C ALA A 392 0.92 -0.31 -3.75
N TYR A 393 0.56 -1.19 -2.81
CA TYR A 393 -0.04 -2.48 -3.13
C TYR A 393 -1.34 -2.31 -3.93
N ASN A 394 -1.38 -2.88 -5.15
CA ASN A 394 -2.49 -2.79 -6.10
C ASN A 394 -2.90 -1.36 -6.53
N LEU A 395 -2.06 -0.36 -6.28
CA LEU A 395 -2.32 1.03 -6.64
C LEU A 395 -1.57 1.42 -7.93
N PRO A 396 -2.11 2.37 -8.72
CA PRO A 396 -1.56 2.75 -10.03
C PRO A 396 -0.38 3.72 -9.88
N MET A 397 0.65 3.35 -9.12
CA MET A 397 1.77 4.23 -8.77
C MET A 397 3.09 3.46 -8.67
N ASP A 398 4.21 4.20 -8.66
CA ASP A 398 5.53 3.61 -8.53
C ASP A 398 5.78 3.14 -7.08
N MET A 399 5.78 1.81 -6.90
CA MET A 399 6.09 1.19 -5.62
C MET A 399 7.52 1.48 -5.18
N GLU A 400 8.51 1.44 -6.09
CA GLU A 400 9.92 1.56 -5.74
C GLU A 400 10.24 2.91 -5.10
N ALA A 401 9.56 3.97 -5.53
CA ALA A 401 9.68 5.31 -4.95
C ALA A 401 9.23 5.39 -3.48
N THR A 402 8.35 4.49 -3.03
CA THR A 402 7.71 4.54 -1.71
C THR A 402 8.27 3.52 -0.72
N VAL A 403 8.98 2.50 -1.22
CA VAL A 403 9.67 1.47 -0.42
C VAL A 403 10.61 2.07 0.64
N PRO A 404 11.42 3.12 0.36
CA PRO A 404 12.33 3.70 1.35
C PRO A 404 11.64 4.48 2.49
N LEU A 405 10.32 4.73 2.38
CA LEU A 405 9.57 5.55 3.34
C LEU A 405 9.06 4.77 4.55
N VAL A 406 9.28 3.46 4.57
CA VAL A 406 8.91 2.57 5.67
C VAL A 406 10.12 1.77 6.11
N ASN A 407 10.14 1.34 7.37
CA ASN A 407 11.27 0.60 7.92
C ASN A 407 11.34 -0.82 7.35
N ALA A 408 10.19 -1.50 7.29
CA ALA A 408 10.06 -2.89 6.83
C ALA A 408 9.05 -2.98 5.68
N PRO A 409 9.48 -2.75 4.42
CA PRO A 409 8.61 -2.92 3.27
C PRO A 409 8.27 -4.40 3.07
N GLU A 410 6.98 -4.68 2.89
CA GLU A 410 6.43 -6.02 2.74
C GLU A 410 5.85 -6.26 1.35
N SER A 411 5.83 -7.53 0.94
CA SER A 411 5.24 -7.97 -0.32
C SER A 411 4.43 -9.25 -0.09
N TYR A 412 3.37 -9.46 -0.88
CA TYR A 412 2.62 -10.71 -0.88
C TYR A 412 3.34 -11.72 -1.80
N CYS A 413 4.14 -12.60 -1.21
CA CYS A 413 4.94 -13.62 -1.89
C CYS A 413 5.86 -13.07 -3.01
N GLY A 414 7.08 -12.71 -2.60
CA GLY A 414 8.27 -12.82 -3.44
C GLY A 414 8.79 -11.52 -4.02
N LEU A 415 9.48 -10.74 -3.18
CA LEU A 415 10.73 -9.99 -3.41
C LEU A 415 10.69 -8.67 -2.64
N LEU A 416 11.60 -8.53 -1.67
CA LEU A 416 12.24 -7.26 -1.39
C LEU A 416 13.39 -7.08 -2.39
N THR A 417 13.54 -5.91 -3.00
CA THR A 417 14.75 -5.52 -3.75
C THR A 417 15.52 -4.42 -3.01
N ALA A 418 16.85 -4.30 -3.12
CA ALA A 418 17.75 -4.89 -4.13
C ALA A 418 18.72 -5.96 -3.60
N PRO A 419 18.47 -7.26 -3.83
CA PRO A 419 19.52 -8.26 -3.89
C PRO A 419 20.39 -8.05 -5.13
N LEU A 420 21.51 -8.78 -5.19
CA LEU A 420 22.21 -9.09 -6.44
C LEU A 420 21.19 -9.32 -7.57
N ASP A 421 21.42 -8.71 -8.74
CA ASP A 421 20.70 -9.07 -9.95
C ASP A 421 20.77 -10.59 -10.11
N TYR A 422 19.66 -11.30 -9.94
CA TYR A 422 19.66 -12.75 -9.98
C TYR A 422 19.89 -13.29 -11.40
N ASN A 423 19.66 -12.46 -12.43
CA ASN A 423 20.00 -12.78 -13.82
C ASN A 423 21.47 -12.50 -14.11
N ALA A 424 22.15 -11.70 -13.29
CA ALA A 424 23.58 -11.44 -13.36
C ALA A 424 24.19 -11.30 -11.94
N PRO A 425 24.36 -12.41 -11.18
CA PRO A 425 24.71 -12.38 -9.76
C PRO A 425 26.20 -12.01 -9.57
N LYS A 426 26.52 -10.75 -9.88
CA LYS A 426 27.83 -10.12 -9.75
C LYS A 426 27.68 -8.86 -8.90
N MET A 427 28.63 -8.67 -7.98
CA MET A 427 28.72 -7.46 -7.16
C MET A 427 30.14 -6.93 -7.23
N ASP A 428 30.29 -5.62 -7.44
CA ASP A 428 31.58 -4.95 -7.38
C ASP A 428 31.96 -4.68 -5.93
N ILE A 429 32.82 -5.53 -5.39
CA ILE A 429 33.31 -5.40 -4.01
C ILE A 429 34.56 -4.50 -3.88
N SER A 430 35.09 -3.98 -4.99
CA SER A 430 36.36 -3.22 -5.00
C SER A 430 36.42 -2.05 -4.02
N PRO A 431 35.34 -1.26 -3.83
CA PRO A 431 35.35 -0.15 -2.86
C PRO A 431 35.51 -0.59 -1.39
N TYR A 432 35.21 -1.86 -1.08
CA TYR A 432 35.19 -2.40 0.28
C TYR A 432 36.44 -3.21 0.61
N LEU A 433 37.28 -3.51 -0.38
CA LEU A 433 38.50 -4.27 -0.19
C LEU A 433 39.54 -3.45 0.58
N GLN A 434 40.08 -4.05 1.65
CA GLN A 434 41.21 -3.52 2.40
C GLN A 434 42.47 -4.33 2.12
N THR A 435 43.65 -3.70 2.27
CA THR A 435 44.93 -4.41 2.19
C THR A 435 45.02 -5.44 3.31
N GLY A 436 45.07 -6.72 2.95
CA GLY A 436 45.16 -7.82 3.90
C GLY A 436 43.94 -8.74 3.86
N LEU A 437 43.52 -9.22 5.03
CA LEU A 437 42.39 -10.14 5.15
C LEU A 437 41.07 -9.39 4.97
N ASN A 438 40.20 -9.93 4.13
CA ASN A 438 38.85 -9.45 3.94
C ASN A 438 37.87 -10.58 4.29
N GLU A 439 36.86 -10.28 5.09
CA GLU A 439 35.77 -11.21 5.39
C GLU A 439 34.57 -10.89 4.50
N ILE A 440 34.02 -11.92 3.85
CA ILE A 440 32.82 -11.79 3.01
C ILE A 440 31.74 -12.67 3.63
N VAL A 441 30.67 -12.04 4.11
CA VAL A 441 29.49 -12.72 4.62
C VAL A 441 28.38 -12.63 3.56
N ILE A 442 27.88 -13.78 3.11
CA ILE A 442 26.76 -13.87 2.18
C ILE A 442 25.58 -14.45 2.93
N VAL A 443 24.53 -13.64 3.10
CA VAL A 443 23.27 -14.07 3.70
C VAL A 443 22.30 -14.37 2.57
N VAL A 444 21.88 -15.63 2.45
CA VAL A 444 20.89 -16.04 1.43
C VAL A 444 19.59 -16.39 2.12
N PRO A 445 18.49 -15.64 1.86
CA PRO A 445 17.18 -16.04 2.34
C PRO A 445 16.77 -17.33 1.62
N THR A 446 16.31 -18.31 2.39
CA THR A 446 15.68 -19.52 1.82
C THR A 446 14.17 -19.34 1.85
N ILE A 447 13.49 -19.83 0.83
CA ILE A 447 12.02 -19.83 0.83
C ILE A 447 11.51 -20.98 1.69
N MET A 448 10.45 -20.72 2.47
CA MET A 448 9.84 -21.74 3.34
C MET A 448 9.10 -22.84 2.56
N TRP A 449 9.03 -22.75 1.22
CA TRP A 449 8.23 -23.63 0.38
C TRP A 449 8.47 -25.13 0.64
N ASN A 450 9.73 -25.58 0.70
CA ASN A 450 10.05 -26.99 0.92
C ASN A 450 9.54 -27.49 2.29
N TYR A 451 9.60 -26.63 3.31
CA TYR A 451 9.05 -26.93 4.63
C TYR A 451 7.52 -26.93 4.62
N ILE A 452 6.90 -25.87 4.10
CA ILE A 452 5.44 -25.74 3.97
C ILE A 452 4.87 -26.95 3.21
N ARG A 453 5.52 -27.36 2.12
CA ARG A 453 5.16 -28.56 1.33
C ARG A 453 5.17 -29.84 2.17
N SER A 454 6.12 -29.98 3.09
CA SER A 454 6.26 -31.18 3.94
C SER A 454 5.15 -31.32 5.00
N ILE A 455 4.46 -30.23 5.32
CA ILE A 455 3.35 -30.21 6.28
C ILE A 455 2.02 -29.84 5.62
N PHE A 456 1.99 -29.78 4.28
CA PHE A 456 0.92 -29.13 3.53
C PHE A 456 -0.46 -29.76 3.79
N ASP A 457 -0.51 -31.08 3.94
CA ASP A 457 -1.72 -31.86 4.27
C ASP A 457 -2.27 -31.58 5.68
N ARG A 458 -1.49 -30.91 6.53
CA ARG A 458 -1.85 -30.53 7.90
C ARG A 458 -2.20 -29.06 8.06
N ILE A 459 -2.01 -28.25 7.01
CA ILE A 459 -2.31 -26.81 7.05
C ILE A 459 -3.82 -26.61 6.86
N MET A 460 -4.42 -25.77 7.71
CA MET A 460 -5.80 -25.34 7.58
C MET A 460 -5.85 -23.82 7.62
N MET A 461 -6.60 -23.23 6.69
CA MET A 461 -6.85 -21.80 6.56
C MET A 461 -8.35 -21.56 6.82
N ALA A 462 -8.69 -20.97 7.97
CA ALA A 462 -10.08 -20.74 8.37
C ALA A 462 -10.99 -21.99 8.32
N GLY A 463 -10.45 -23.16 8.69
CA GLY A 463 -11.19 -24.43 8.65
C GLY A 463 -11.25 -25.12 7.28
N TYR A 464 -10.64 -24.54 6.25
CA TYR A 464 -10.51 -25.12 4.91
C TYR A 464 -9.06 -25.50 4.60
N PRO A 465 -8.81 -26.47 3.71
CA PRO A 465 -7.45 -26.73 3.21
C PRO A 465 -6.91 -25.50 2.45
N PRO A 466 -5.58 -25.38 2.25
CA PRO A 466 -5.01 -24.24 1.54
C PRO A 466 -5.61 -24.09 0.15
N LEU A 467 -5.78 -22.85 -0.31
CA LEU A 467 -6.51 -22.51 -1.54
C LEU A 467 -6.03 -23.29 -2.78
N ILE A 468 -4.73 -23.56 -2.90
CA ILE A 468 -4.16 -24.34 -4.01
C ILE A 468 -4.72 -25.77 -4.10
N SER A 469 -5.15 -26.35 -2.98
CA SER A 469 -5.85 -27.65 -2.94
C SER A 469 -7.24 -27.58 -3.58
N ILE A 470 -7.85 -26.40 -3.61
CA ILE A 470 -9.19 -26.15 -4.14
C ILE A 470 -9.09 -25.77 -5.62
N THR A 471 -8.13 -24.91 -5.97
CA THR A 471 -7.96 -24.41 -7.34
C THR A 471 -7.18 -25.36 -8.25
N ASN A 472 -6.33 -26.23 -7.69
CA ASN A 472 -5.58 -27.24 -8.45
C ASN A 472 -5.44 -28.56 -7.67
N PRO A 473 -6.53 -29.36 -7.54
CA PRO A 473 -6.56 -30.54 -6.69
C PRO A 473 -5.51 -31.59 -7.08
N GLY A 474 -4.68 -32.00 -6.13
CA GLY A 474 -3.68 -33.06 -6.31
C GLY A 474 -2.38 -32.63 -6.97
N HIS A 475 -2.22 -31.35 -7.33
CA HIS A 475 -0.97 -30.83 -7.89
C HIS A 475 -0.38 -29.75 -7.00
N LEU A 476 0.67 -30.12 -6.27
CA LEU A 476 1.49 -29.18 -5.53
C LEU A 476 2.79 -28.95 -6.29
N PRO A 477 3.26 -27.69 -6.39
CA PRO A 477 4.56 -27.40 -6.97
C PRO A 477 5.66 -28.26 -6.34
N GLU A 478 6.64 -28.67 -7.15
CA GLU A 478 7.76 -29.47 -6.66
C GLU A 478 8.62 -28.70 -5.65
N PRO A 479 9.42 -29.40 -4.82
CA PRO A 479 10.47 -28.76 -4.06
C PRO A 479 11.38 -27.95 -5.00
N VAL A 480 11.88 -26.84 -4.48
CA VAL A 480 12.74 -25.92 -5.21
C VAL A 480 14.10 -25.85 -4.54
N ASP A 481 15.14 -25.64 -5.33
CA ASP A 481 16.48 -25.46 -4.79
C ASP A 481 16.56 -24.14 -4.02
N THR A 482 16.90 -24.19 -2.73
CA THR A 482 16.97 -23.01 -1.86
C THR A 482 18.38 -22.76 -1.35
N GLY A 483 18.79 -21.50 -1.34
CA GLY A 483 20.09 -21.07 -0.81
C GLY A 483 21.07 -20.68 -1.91
N LEU A 484 22.36 -20.76 -1.59
CA LEU A 484 23.44 -20.44 -2.53
C LEU A 484 23.71 -21.65 -3.43
N ASN A 485 22.95 -21.77 -4.51
CA ASN A 485 22.96 -22.97 -5.37
C ASN A 485 24.19 -23.05 -6.30
N GLY A 486 25.06 -22.03 -6.30
CA GLY A 486 26.25 -21.94 -7.14
C GLY A 486 27.53 -21.63 -6.37
N THR A 487 28.67 -21.82 -7.03
CA THR A 487 29.99 -21.48 -6.47
C THR A 487 30.24 -19.98 -6.55
N VAL A 488 30.71 -19.38 -5.46
CA VAL A 488 31.09 -17.97 -5.42
C VAL A 488 32.51 -17.82 -5.98
N HIS A 489 32.68 -16.91 -6.93
CA HIS A 489 33.97 -16.57 -7.52
C HIS A 489 34.27 -15.08 -7.30
N VAL A 490 35.48 -14.79 -6.80
CA VAL A 490 36.03 -13.43 -6.80
C VAL A 490 36.86 -13.26 -8.06
N VAL A 491 36.44 -12.38 -8.96
CA VAL A 491 37.08 -12.17 -10.26
C VAL A 491 37.66 -10.76 -10.33
N PRO A 492 39.00 -10.61 -10.40
CA PRO A 492 39.63 -9.31 -10.64
C PRO A 492 39.22 -8.75 -12.01
N TYR A 493 39.01 -7.43 -12.09
CA TYR A 493 38.66 -6.75 -13.34
C TYR A 493 39.37 -5.39 -13.45
N VAL A 494 39.37 -4.81 -14.64
CA VAL A 494 39.88 -3.44 -14.91
C VAL A 494 38.73 -2.60 -15.47
N LYS A 495 38.45 -1.45 -14.87
CA LYS A 495 37.50 -0.45 -15.42
C LYS A 495 38.25 0.52 -16.33
N TRP A 496 37.85 0.59 -17.58
CA TRP A 496 38.35 1.58 -18.52
C TRP A 496 37.42 2.79 -18.51
N GLN A 497 37.91 3.96 -18.12
CA GLN A 497 37.20 5.22 -18.34
C GLN A 497 37.60 5.76 -19.72
N ALA A 498 36.65 5.77 -20.65
CA ALA A 498 36.81 6.53 -21.88
C ALA A 498 36.54 8.01 -21.56
N THR A 499 37.56 8.85 -21.68
CA THR A 499 37.39 10.30 -21.70
C THR A 499 36.74 10.67 -23.03
N LEU A 500 35.47 11.06 -23.00
CA LEU A 500 34.78 11.69 -24.12
C LEU A 500 34.98 13.21 -24.07
#